data_AF-A0A9P9U1H0-F1
#
_entry.id   AF-A0A9P9U1H0-F1
#
_cell.length_a   1.000
_cell.length_b   1.000
_cell.length_c   1.000
_cell.angle_alpha   90.00
_cell.angle_beta   90.00
_cell.angle_gamma   90.00
#
_symmetry.space_group_name_H-M   'P 1'
#
loop_
_entity.id
_entity.type
_entity.pdbx_description
1 polymer ?
#
loop_
_entity_poly.entity_id
_entity_poly.type
_entity_poly.pdbx_seq_one_letter_code
_entity_poly.pdbx_strand_id
1 'polypeptide(L)'
;MKTTAFITALLPFITPVLSLTIPIPAPTHDVAPPSATHPRPAPAPRAPAFDTSADGLYRVTVDSEGNPVTEFTPYDDLLVNVTSTETRSNSGPAVVGGLEKRREDCGPGSTNVNDADAANKCLLDGFAPGDVHLNKHAWTYCVRNEVVSFICPYSSNGYKPRDAIQATMYYVKQKCGPSTMGYAQVSGGMGDWTTGYARRSDHFCDKDFFIGN
;
A
#
# COMPACT_ATOMS: atom_id res chain seq x y z
N MET A 1 36.70 -61.96 50.84
CA MET A 1 37.14 -63.31 50.42
C MET A 1 36.80 -63.44 48.93
N LYS A 2 37.83 -63.57 48.07
CA LYS A 2 38.10 -64.76 47.21
C LYS A 2 36.99 -64.98 46.18
N THR A 3 37.18 -65.08 44.86
CA THR A 3 38.27 -65.56 43.97
C THR A 3 37.70 -65.37 42.53
N THR A 4 38.42 -64.87 41.51
CA THR A 4 39.19 -65.65 40.50
C THR A 4 38.28 -66.50 39.58
N ALA A 5 38.39 -66.63 38.25
CA ALA A 5 39.37 -66.36 37.18
C ALA A 5 38.58 -66.36 35.83
N PHE A 6 39.00 -65.64 34.76
CA PHE A 6 39.87 -66.08 33.64
C PHE A 6 39.49 -67.47 33.04
N ILE A 7 39.48 -67.74 31.73
CA ILE A 7 40.54 -67.72 30.68
C ILE A 7 39.76 -67.90 29.33
N THR A 8 40.13 -67.41 28.12
CA THR A 8 41.06 -68.01 27.13
C THR A 8 40.93 -67.17 25.84
N ALA A 9 41.90 -66.32 25.49
CA ALA A 9 43.05 -66.54 24.60
C ALA A 9 42.69 -66.89 23.14
N LEU A 10 43.14 -66.04 22.19
CA LEU A 10 43.68 -66.44 20.88
C LEU A 10 44.46 -65.28 20.24
N LEU A 11 45.56 -65.66 19.60
CA LEU A 11 46.75 -64.88 19.25
C LEU A 11 46.55 -63.77 18.20
N PRO A 12 47.44 -62.75 18.15
CA PRO A 12 47.45 -61.76 17.08
C PRO A 12 48.20 -62.31 15.86
N PHE A 13 47.47 -62.57 14.77
CA PHE A 13 48.10 -62.78 13.47
C PHE A 13 48.33 -61.43 12.79
N ILE A 14 49.61 -61.15 12.56
CA ILE A 14 50.15 -60.03 11.82
C ILE A 14 49.86 -60.26 10.33
N THR A 15 49.27 -59.26 9.66
CA THR A 15 49.34 -59.14 8.21
C THR A 15 49.77 -57.73 7.81
N PRO A 16 50.61 -57.59 6.76
CA PRO A 16 51.35 -56.38 6.45
C PRO A 16 50.47 -55.24 5.93
N VAL A 17 50.79 -54.02 6.39
CA VAL A 17 50.22 -52.77 5.93
C VAL A 17 50.65 -52.51 4.49
N LEU A 18 49.75 -52.71 3.53
CA LEU A 18 49.91 -52.22 2.18
C LEU A 18 49.55 -50.72 2.21
N SER A 19 50.56 -49.84 2.23
CA SER A 19 50.35 -48.41 2.06
C SER A 19 49.87 -48.12 0.65
N LEU A 20 48.55 -48.05 0.47
CA LEU A 20 47.93 -47.49 -0.72
C LEU A 20 47.76 -45.99 -0.50
N THR A 21 48.65 -45.20 -1.08
CA THR A 21 48.50 -43.74 -1.14
C THR A 21 47.37 -43.43 -2.11
N ILE A 22 46.14 -43.30 -1.61
CA ILE A 22 45.00 -42.83 -2.40
C ILE A 22 45.18 -41.32 -2.59
N PRO A 23 45.24 -40.79 -3.82
CA PRO A 23 45.19 -39.35 -4.04
C PRO A 23 43.83 -38.83 -3.57
N ILE A 24 43.82 -37.92 -2.59
CA ILE A 24 42.62 -37.20 -2.18
C ILE A 24 42.23 -36.28 -3.36
N PRO A 25 41.08 -36.49 -4.03
CA PRO A 25 40.59 -35.51 -4.99
C PRO A 25 40.23 -34.22 -4.23
N ALA A 26 40.65 -33.08 -4.78
CA ALA A 26 40.30 -31.76 -4.28
C ALA A 26 38.77 -31.62 -4.11
N PRO A 27 38.29 -30.79 -3.15
CA PRO A 27 36.86 -30.57 -2.98
C PRO A 27 36.29 -30.00 -4.27
N THR A 28 35.53 -30.82 -5.00
CA THR A 28 34.66 -30.36 -6.07
C THR A 28 33.61 -29.49 -5.40
N HIS A 29 33.64 -28.20 -5.69
CA HIS A 29 32.51 -27.31 -5.42
C HIS A 29 31.27 -27.93 -6.04
N ASP A 30 30.36 -28.44 -5.21
CA ASP A 30 29.02 -28.81 -5.62
C ASP A 30 28.37 -27.56 -6.21
N VAL A 31 28.32 -27.51 -7.55
CA VAL A 31 27.50 -26.56 -8.27
C VAL A 31 26.07 -26.95 -7.98
N ALA A 32 25.41 -26.13 -7.16
CA ALA A 32 23.98 -26.25 -6.91
C ALA A 32 23.23 -26.37 -8.25
N PRO A 33 22.22 -27.25 -8.35
CA PRO A 33 21.43 -27.37 -9.56
C PRO A 33 20.83 -26.00 -9.90
N PRO A 34 20.75 -25.61 -11.19
CA PRO A 34 20.12 -24.35 -11.56
C PRO A 34 18.68 -24.37 -11.05
N SER A 35 18.41 -23.54 -10.04
CA SER A 35 17.05 -23.24 -9.60
C SER A 35 16.24 -22.91 -10.84
N ALA A 36 15.18 -23.68 -11.07
CA ALA A 36 14.19 -23.39 -12.09
C ALA A 36 13.85 -21.91 -11.99
N THR A 37 14.24 -21.13 -13.00
CA THR A 37 13.90 -19.72 -13.10
C THR A 37 12.38 -19.66 -13.24
N HIS A 38 11.69 -19.53 -12.10
CA HIS A 38 10.35 -18.97 -12.14
C HIS A 38 10.48 -17.62 -12.84
N PRO A 39 9.76 -17.42 -13.97
CA PRO A 39 9.75 -16.11 -14.60
C PRO A 39 9.35 -15.11 -13.52
N ARG A 40 10.21 -14.09 -13.34
CA ARG A 40 9.90 -12.95 -12.48
C ARG A 40 8.49 -12.48 -12.87
N PRO A 41 7.56 -12.32 -11.91
CA PRO A 41 6.27 -11.72 -12.21
C PRO A 41 6.54 -10.46 -13.03
N ALA A 42 5.83 -10.32 -14.16
CA ALA A 42 5.93 -9.11 -14.96
C ALA A 42 5.77 -7.91 -14.01
N PRO A 43 6.57 -6.83 -14.19
CA PRO A 43 6.33 -5.60 -13.46
C PRO A 43 4.85 -5.28 -13.57
N ALA A 44 4.20 -4.97 -12.45
CA ALA A 44 2.85 -4.41 -12.50
C ALA A 44 2.87 -3.26 -13.53
N PRO A 45 1.81 -3.11 -14.35
CA PRO A 45 1.73 -2.02 -15.31
C PRO A 45 2.14 -0.74 -14.61
N ARG A 46 3.19 -0.08 -15.13
CA ARG A 46 3.63 1.20 -14.60
C ARG A 46 2.41 2.11 -14.71
N ALA A 47 1.96 2.68 -13.59
CA ALA A 47 0.97 3.75 -13.63
C ALA A 47 1.45 4.74 -14.70
N PRO A 48 0.63 5.06 -15.71
CA PRO A 48 1.09 5.90 -16.80
C PRO A 48 1.61 7.21 -16.20
N ALA A 49 2.71 7.72 -16.74
CA ALA A 49 3.19 9.06 -16.40
C ALA A 49 2.13 10.03 -16.95
N PHE A 50 1.17 10.38 -16.11
CA PHE A 50 0.11 11.29 -16.47
C PHE A 50 0.70 12.69 -16.53
N ASP A 51 0.32 13.48 -17.53
CA ASP A 51 0.50 14.94 -17.50
C ASP A 51 -0.50 15.52 -16.48
N THR A 52 -0.34 15.14 -15.20
CA THR A 52 -1.21 15.47 -14.04
C THR A 52 -0.89 16.85 -13.46
N SER A 53 -0.39 17.78 -14.26
CA SER A 53 0.04 19.09 -13.79
C SER A 53 -1.13 20.03 -13.47
N ALA A 54 -2.32 19.76 -14.01
CA ALA A 54 -3.49 20.61 -13.87
C ALA A 54 -4.22 20.40 -12.54
N ASP A 55 -4.67 21.51 -11.94
CA ASP A 55 -5.53 21.48 -10.76
C ASP A 55 -6.93 20.97 -11.14
N GLY A 56 -7.45 20.05 -10.35
CA GLY A 56 -8.76 19.44 -10.58
C GLY A 56 -8.89 18.04 -10.02
N LEU A 57 -10.05 17.44 -10.27
CA LEU A 57 -10.42 16.10 -9.84
C LEU A 57 -10.04 15.08 -10.90
N TYR A 58 -9.34 14.04 -10.47
CA TYR A 58 -8.97 12.89 -11.28
C TYR A 58 -9.63 11.64 -10.71
N ARG A 59 -10.25 10.85 -11.59
CA ARG A 59 -10.86 9.56 -11.28
C ARG A 59 -10.21 8.51 -12.14
N VAL A 60 -9.37 7.70 -11.51
CA VAL A 60 -8.78 6.53 -12.14
C VAL A 60 -9.73 5.36 -11.92
N THR A 61 -10.07 4.69 -12.99
CA THR A 61 -10.83 3.44 -13.00
C THR A 61 -10.03 2.38 -13.75
N VAL A 62 -10.46 1.13 -13.68
CA VAL A 62 -9.85 0.04 -14.45
C VAL A 62 -10.90 -0.42 -15.45
N ASP A 63 -10.55 -0.45 -16.74
CA ASP A 63 -11.42 -0.95 -17.78
C ASP A 63 -11.55 -2.49 -17.75
N SER A 64 -12.36 -3.03 -18.65
CA SER A 64 -12.56 -4.49 -18.78
C SER A 64 -11.30 -5.26 -19.18
N GLU A 65 -10.27 -4.57 -19.69
CA GLU A 65 -8.99 -5.15 -20.10
C GLU A 65 -7.93 -5.05 -19.00
N GLY A 66 -8.25 -4.41 -17.88
CA GLY A 66 -7.32 -4.21 -16.77
C GLY A 66 -6.46 -2.95 -16.90
N ASN A 67 -6.71 -2.09 -17.87
CA ASN A 67 -5.96 -0.86 -18.07
C ASN A 67 -6.55 0.30 -17.26
N PRO A 68 -5.70 1.20 -16.73
CA PRO A 68 -6.17 2.39 -16.04
C PRO A 68 -6.80 3.38 -17.03
N VAL A 69 -8.02 3.82 -16.75
CA VAL A 69 -8.73 4.88 -17.47
C VAL A 69 -8.93 6.06 -16.52
N THR A 70 -8.52 7.25 -16.93
CA THR A 70 -8.59 8.45 -16.10
C THR A 70 -9.58 9.45 -16.67
N GLU A 71 -10.55 9.84 -15.85
CA GLU A 71 -11.42 10.99 -16.09
C GLU A 71 -10.86 12.20 -15.33
N PHE A 72 -10.89 13.37 -15.96
CA PHE A 72 -10.43 14.63 -15.39
C PHE A 72 -11.53 15.69 -15.41
N THR A 73 -11.69 16.40 -14.30
CA THR A 73 -12.57 17.58 -14.18
C THR A 73 -11.74 18.76 -13.67
N PRO A 74 -11.63 19.86 -14.43
CA PRO A 74 -10.90 21.05 -14.01
C PRO A 74 -11.43 21.63 -12.69
N TYR A 75 -10.53 22.20 -11.89
CA TYR A 75 -10.90 22.76 -10.58
C TYR A 75 -11.98 23.86 -10.68
N ASP A 76 -11.90 24.72 -11.71
CA ASP A 76 -12.83 25.84 -11.89
C ASP A 76 -14.28 25.37 -12.15
N ASP A 77 -14.47 24.23 -12.81
CA ASP A 77 -15.79 23.65 -13.08
C ASP A 77 -16.45 23.08 -11.81
N LEU A 78 -15.64 22.71 -10.81
CA LEU A 78 -16.13 22.22 -9.52
C LEU A 78 -16.70 23.36 -8.64
N LEU A 79 -16.34 24.62 -8.92
CA LEU A 79 -16.81 25.78 -8.17
C LEU A 79 -18.23 26.21 -8.54
N VAL A 80 -18.72 25.86 -9.74
CA VAL A 80 -20.00 26.32 -10.29
C VAL A 80 -21.20 25.57 -9.66
N ASN A 81 -20.98 24.45 -8.96
CA ASN A 81 -22.02 23.55 -8.48
C ASN A 81 -22.34 23.63 -6.98
N VAL A 82 -21.89 24.68 -6.26
CA VAL A 82 -21.97 24.71 -4.78
C VAL A 82 -22.88 25.83 -4.26
N THR A 83 -24.18 25.55 -4.11
CA THR A 83 -24.97 26.12 -3.00
C THR A 83 -24.66 25.31 -1.74
N SER A 84 -23.79 25.88 -0.92
CA SER A 84 -23.31 25.30 0.33
C SER A 84 -24.38 25.31 1.41
N THR A 85 -24.75 24.14 1.92
CA THR A 85 -25.19 23.94 3.32
C THR A 85 -25.06 22.49 3.73
N GLU A 86 -24.14 22.20 4.66
CA GLU A 86 -24.45 21.82 6.03
C GLU A 86 -23.24 21.12 6.67
N THR A 87 -22.80 21.70 7.78
CA THR A 87 -22.09 20.99 8.83
C THR A 87 -23.08 20.07 9.52
N ARG A 88 -22.87 18.75 9.47
CA ARG A 88 -23.49 17.83 10.42
C ARG A 88 -22.51 16.74 10.87
N SER A 89 -22.22 16.76 12.17
CA SER A 89 -21.72 15.61 12.90
C SER A 89 -22.66 14.43 12.72
N ASN A 90 -22.12 13.21 12.62
CA ASN A 90 -22.79 12.03 13.14
C ASN A 90 -21.76 10.98 13.59
N SER A 91 -21.77 10.73 14.90
CA SER A 91 -21.29 9.51 15.53
C SER A 91 -22.27 8.38 15.24
N GLY A 92 -21.94 7.51 14.28
CA GLY A 92 -22.62 6.24 14.03
C GLY A 92 -21.79 5.05 14.55
N PRO A 93 -22.42 3.91 14.92
CA PRO A 93 -21.72 2.79 15.52
C PRO A 93 -20.70 2.20 14.55
N ALA A 94 -19.44 2.12 15.00
CA ALA A 94 -18.36 1.48 14.26
C ALA A 94 -18.67 -0.02 14.10
N VAL A 95 -19.07 -0.44 12.90
CA VAL A 95 -19.10 -1.86 12.54
C VAL A 95 -17.67 -2.27 12.21
N VAL A 96 -17.07 -2.99 13.14
CA VAL A 96 -15.72 -3.59 13.03
C VAL A 96 -15.84 -4.88 12.22
N GLY A 97 -16.03 -4.78 10.90
CA GLY A 97 -15.76 -5.90 10.00
C GLY A 97 -14.25 -5.98 9.81
N GLY A 98 -13.62 -7.14 9.99
CA GLY A 98 -12.16 -7.34 10.03
C GLY A 98 -11.37 -6.54 8.99
N LEU A 99 -11.01 -5.30 9.36
CA LEU A 99 -10.19 -4.40 8.57
C LEU A 99 -8.75 -4.82 8.85
N GLU A 100 -7.99 -5.17 7.81
CA GLU A 100 -6.54 -5.17 7.95
C GLU A 100 -6.12 -3.71 8.21
N LYS A 101 -5.64 -3.42 9.41
CA LYS A 101 -5.26 -2.05 9.79
C LYS A 101 -4.07 -1.63 8.93
N ARG A 102 -4.31 -0.84 7.89
CA ARG A 102 -3.21 -0.12 7.23
C ARG A 102 -2.66 0.91 8.19
N ARG A 103 -1.34 0.98 8.29
CA ARG A 103 -0.66 1.88 9.21
C ARG A 103 -0.98 3.32 8.81
N GLU A 104 -1.77 4.01 9.63
CA GLU A 104 -1.93 5.47 9.58
C GLU A 104 -0.55 6.10 9.70
N ASP A 105 -0.28 7.12 8.90
CA ASP A 105 1.04 7.74 8.88
C ASP A 105 0.95 9.25 8.69
N CYS A 106 1.88 9.96 9.33
CA CYS A 106 2.09 11.38 9.12
C CYS A 106 3.34 11.53 8.27
N GLY A 107 3.17 12.05 7.06
CA GLY A 107 4.25 12.27 6.11
C GLY A 107 5.14 13.44 6.52
N PRO A 108 6.36 13.51 5.97
CA PRO A 108 7.25 14.65 6.18
C PRO A 108 6.71 15.93 5.53
N GLY A 109 7.13 17.07 6.08
CA GLY A 109 6.94 18.39 5.48
C GLY A 109 5.69 19.14 5.95
N SER A 110 5.66 20.42 5.62
CA SER A 110 4.50 21.29 5.81
C SER A 110 3.90 21.72 4.47
N THR A 111 2.62 22.05 4.46
CA THR A 111 1.90 22.60 3.32
C THR A 111 1.05 23.81 3.73
N ASN A 112 0.53 24.51 2.73
CA ASN A 112 -0.48 25.53 2.91
C ASN A 112 -1.81 24.86 3.32
N VAL A 113 -2.32 25.24 4.49
CA VAL A 113 -3.56 24.69 5.05
C VAL A 113 -4.76 24.97 4.14
N ASN A 114 -4.80 26.14 3.50
CA ASN A 114 -5.89 26.51 2.59
C ASN A 114 -5.88 25.64 1.33
N ASP A 115 -4.69 25.30 0.81
CA ASP A 115 -4.56 24.41 -0.34
C ASP A 115 -4.97 22.98 0.03
N ALA A 116 -4.61 22.52 1.23
CA ALA A 116 -5.06 21.23 1.74
C ALA A 116 -6.58 21.18 1.98
N ASP A 117 -7.17 22.25 2.52
CA ASP A 117 -8.62 22.36 2.68
C ASP A 117 -9.33 22.37 1.32
N ALA A 118 -8.82 23.12 0.36
CA ALA A 118 -9.33 23.20 -1.00
C ALA A 118 -9.23 21.85 -1.74
N ALA A 119 -8.10 21.15 -1.64
CA ALA A 119 -7.93 19.81 -2.24
C ALA A 119 -8.90 18.80 -1.61
N ASN A 120 -9.05 18.79 -0.29
CA ASN A 120 -9.99 17.89 0.40
C ASN A 120 -11.45 18.19 0.02
N LYS A 121 -11.81 19.48 -0.05
CA LYS A 121 -13.14 19.90 -0.49
C LYS A 121 -13.41 19.46 -1.93
N CYS A 122 -12.48 19.70 -2.84
CA CYS A 122 -12.57 19.28 -4.22
C CYS A 122 -12.76 17.76 -4.37
N LEU A 123 -12.01 16.95 -3.60
CA LEU A 123 -12.21 15.50 -3.61
C LEU A 123 -13.62 15.12 -3.15
N LEU A 124 -14.08 15.69 -2.03
CA LEU A 124 -15.39 15.38 -1.46
C LEU A 124 -16.54 15.85 -2.34
N ASP A 125 -16.42 17.02 -2.98
CA ASP A 125 -17.42 17.53 -3.94
C ASP A 125 -17.43 16.71 -5.22
N GLY A 126 -16.33 16.04 -5.53
CA GLY A 126 -16.27 15.02 -6.56
C GLY A 126 -17.24 13.87 -6.32
N PHE A 127 -17.66 13.58 -5.08
CA PHE A 127 -18.58 12.50 -4.79
C PHE A 127 -20.02 12.98 -4.61
N ALA A 128 -20.97 12.17 -5.11
CA ALA A 128 -22.38 12.35 -4.77
C ALA A 128 -22.61 12.19 -3.26
N PRO A 129 -23.64 12.84 -2.68
CA PRO A 129 -24.03 12.61 -1.29
C PRO A 129 -24.37 11.12 -1.04
N GLY A 130 -24.08 10.64 0.17
CA GLY A 130 -24.36 9.26 0.58
C GLY A 130 -23.15 8.34 0.47
N ASP A 131 -23.37 7.12 0.00
CA ASP A 131 -22.33 6.09 -0.12
C ASP A 131 -21.49 6.28 -1.38
N VAL A 132 -20.17 6.33 -1.18
CA VAL A 132 -19.18 6.34 -2.26
C VAL A 132 -18.80 4.91 -2.57
N HIS A 133 -18.91 4.52 -3.84
CA HIS A 133 -18.56 3.20 -4.34
C HIS A 133 -17.32 3.30 -5.24
N LEU A 134 -16.27 2.59 -4.86
CA LEU A 134 -15.05 2.49 -5.64
C LEU A 134 -14.57 1.03 -5.64
N ASN A 135 -14.07 0.60 -6.80
CA ASN A 135 -13.46 -0.71 -6.93
C ASN A 135 -11.97 -0.65 -6.58
N LYS A 136 -11.37 -1.82 -6.32
CA LYS A 136 -9.94 -1.93 -6.10
C LYS A 136 -9.16 -1.26 -7.24
N HIS A 137 -8.14 -0.48 -6.90
CA HIS A 137 -7.31 0.30 -7.85
C HIS A 137 -8.05 1.45 -8.55
N ALA A 138 -9.31 1.73 -8.22
CA ALA A 138 -10.02 2.90 -8.71
C ALA A 138 -9.70 4.14 -7.84
N TRP A 139 -8.48 4.66 -7.96
CA TRP A 139 -8.03 5.81 -7.17
C TRP A 139 -8.78 7.08 -7.59
N THR A 140 -9.21 7.87 -6.61
CA THR A 140 -9.76 9.20 -6.87
C THR A 140 -8.93 10.20 -6.08
N TYR A 141 -8.48 11.27 -6.73
CA TYR A 141 -7.66 12.29 -6.11
C TYR A 141 -7.97 13.66 -6.70
N CYS A 142 -7.83 14.71 -5.89
CA CYS A 142 -7.89 16.08 -6.35
C CYS A 142 -6.57 16.77 -6.10
N VAL A 143 -6.12 17.51 -7.12
CA VAL A 143 -4.91 18.31 -7.10
C VAL A 143 -5.28 19.79 -6.94
N ARG A 144 -4.64 20.46 -5.98
CA ARG A 144 -4.70 21.90 -5.81
C ARG A 144 -3.32 22.44 -5.45
N ASN A 145 -2.74 23.25 -6.33
CA ASN A 145 -1.35 23.70 -6.19
C ASN A 145 -0.46 22.48 -5.87
N GLU A 146 0.42 22.54 -4.87
CA GLU A 146 1.33 21.44 -4.50
C GLU A 146 0.68 20.31 -3.68
N VAL A 147 -0.63 20.37 -3.41
CA VAL A 147 -1.34 19.42 -2.55
C VAL A 147 -2.21 18.48 -3.35
N VAL A 148 -2.18 17.21 -2.96
CA VAL A 148 -3.06 16.17 -3.46
C VAL A 148 -3.89 15.66 -2.30
N SER A 149 -5.21 15.69 -2.41
CA SER A 149 -6.12 14.93 -1.54
C SER A 149 -6.54 13.67 -2.28
N PHE A 150 -6.53 12.51 -1.62
CA PHE A 150 -6.73 11.23 -2.29
C PHE A 150 -7.58 10.26 -1.48
N ILE A 151 -8.22 9.33 -2.18
CA ILE A 151 -8.83 8.14 -1.61
C ILE A 151 -8.43 6.90 -2.41
N CYS A 152 -8.00 5.88 -1.68
CA CYS A 152 -7.40 4.67 -2.22
C CYS A 152 -8.19 3.43 -1.78
N PRO A 153 -9.01 2.84 -2.67
CA PRO A 153 -9.68 1.56 -2.42
C PRO A 153 -8.76 0.37 -2.71
N TYR A 154 -8.65 -0.55 -1.76
CA TYR A 154 -7.79 -1.74 -1.89
C TYR A 154 -8.54 -3.07 -1.94
N SER A 155 -9.85 -3.01 -1.70
CA SER A 155 -10.77 -4.13 -1.85
C SER A 155 -11.78 -3.84 -2.97
N SER A 156 -12.20 -4.86 -3.69
CA SER A 156 -13.28 -4.76 -4.67
C SER A 156 -14.64 -4.68 -4.01
N ASN A 157 -15.64 -4.11 -4.69
CA ASN A 157 -17.04 -4.00 -4.22
C ASN A 157 -17.18 -3.33 -2.84
N GLY A 158 -16.27 -2.41 -2.50
CA GLY A 158 -16.33 -1.65 -1.27
C GLY A 158 -17.25 -0.43 -1.40
N TYR A 159 -17.69 0.07 -0.26
CA TYR A 159 -18.34 1.37 -0.17
C TYR A 159 -17.98 2.06 1.14
N LYS A 160 -17.89 3.38 1.11
CA LYS A 160 -17.69 4.21 2.31
C LYS A 160 -18.69 5.37 2.30
N PRO A 161 -19.37 5.64 3.41
CA PRO A 161 -20.15 6.86 3.53
C PRO A 161 -19.25 8.09 3.30
N ARG A 162 -19.72 9.05 2.51
CA ARG A 162 -18.98 10.29 2.23
C ARG A 162 -18.55 11.02 3.51
N ASP A 163 -19.43 11.04 4.51
CA ASP A 163 -19.16 11.65 5.82
C ASP A 163 -18.02 10.95 6.57
N ALA A 164 -17.86 9.64 6.39
CA ALA A 164 -16.78 8.89 7.01
C ALA A 164 -15.42 9.19 6.36
N ILE A 165 -15.40 9.43 5.04
CA ILE A 165 -14.22 9.92 4.33
C ILE A 165 -13.84 11.30 4.86
N GLN A 166 -14.81 12.22 4.96
CA GLN A 166 -14.60 13.57 5.50
C GLN A 166 -14.10 13.55 6.96
N ALA A 167 -14.71 12.72 7.81
CA ALA A 167 -14.30 12.56 9.21
C ALA A 167 -12.86 12.04 9.33
N THR A 168 -12.46 11.13 8.44
CA THR A 168 -11.09 10.59 8.41
C THR A 168 -10.08 11.66 8.00
N MET A 169 -10.40 12.52 7.02
CA MET A 169 -9.54 13.66 6.67
C MET A 169 -9.38 14.65 7.83
N TYR A 170 -10.47 14.93 8.55
CA TYR A 170 -10.43 15.76 9.75
C TYR A 170 -9.56 15.13 10.85
N TYR A 171 -9.67 13.82 11.05
CA TYR A 171 -8.83 13.07 11.97
C TYR A 171 -7.34 13.18 11.62
N VAL A 172 -6.97 13.01 10.35
CA VAL A 172 -5.58 13.16 9.89
C VAL A 172 -5.03 14.56 10.22
N LYS A 173 -5.81 15.62 9.97
CA LYS A 173 -5.41 17.00 10.30
C LYS A 173 -5.21 17.22 11.80
N GLN A 174 -6.08 16.67 12.64
CA GLN A 174 -5.88 16.74 14.09
C GLN A 174 -4.65 15.95 14.55
N LYS A 175 -4.41 14.79 13.94
CA LYS A 175 -3.37 13.87 14.36
C LYS A 175 -1.98 14.29 13.91
N CYS A 176 -1.83 14.70 12.67
CA CYS A 176 -0.56 15.08 12.06
C CYS A 176 -0.29 16.59 12.18
N GLY A 177 -1.33 17.39 12.37
CA GLY A 177 -1.30 18.85 12.30
C GLY A 177 -1.89 19.36 10.99
N PRO A 178 -2.48 20.56 10.98
CA PRO A 178 -3.26 21.07 9.85
C PRO A 178 -2.41 21.31 8.58
N SER A 179 -1.10 21.47 8.74
CA SER A 179 -0.15 21.66 7.65
C SER A 179 0.68 20.42 7.34
N THR A 180 0.53 19.33 8.08
CA THR A 180 1.34 18.12 7.91
C THR A 180 0.58 17.11 7.05
N MET A 181 1.26 16.53 6.05
CA MET A 181 0.68 15.48 5.20
C MET A 181 0.42 14.21 6.00
N GLY A 182 -0.47 13.36 5.49
CA GLY A 182 -0.73 12.07 6.11
C GLY A 182 -1.97 11.40 5.58
N TYR A 183 -2.20 10.18 6.06
CA TYR A 183 -3.37 9.41 5.70
C TYR A 183 -3.79 8.51 6.86
N ALA A 184 -5.06 8.12 6.83
CA ALA A 184 -5.60 7.15 7.76
C ALA A 184 -6.59 6.21 7.08
N GLN A 185 -6.90 5.12 7.77
CA GLN A 185 -7.93 4.17 7.35
C GLN A 185 -9.31 4.84 7.42
N VAL A 186 -10.10 4.72 6.35
CA VAL A 186 -11.50 5.14 6.38
C VAL A 186 -12.32 4.11 7.14
N SER A 187 -12.77 4.51 8.33
CA SER A 187 -13.71 3.72 9.15
C SER A 187 -15.14 3.80 8.61
N GLY A 188 -16.00 2.84 8.98
CA GLY A 188 -17.38 2.76 8.46
C GLY A 188 -17.48 2.13 7.07
N GLY A 189 -18.68 1.69 6.68
CA GLY A 189 -18.94 1.01 5.41
C GLY A 189 -18.21 -0.33 5.24
N MET A 190 -18.04 -0.76 3.98
CA MET A 190 -17.40 -2.02 3.60
C MET A 190 -16.12 -1.77 2.81
N GLY A 191 -15.08 -2.54 3.12
CA GLY A 191 -13.83 -2.54 2.37
C GLY A 191 -12.68 -1.83 3.06
N ASP A 192 -11.49 -2.07 2.51
CA ASP A 192 -10.21 -1.59 3.02
C ASP A 192 -9.74 -0.39 2.19
N TRP A 193 -9.94 0.81 2.73
CA TRP A 193 -9.73 2.08 2.04
C TRP A 193 -8.94 3.04 2.93
N THR A 194 -8.01 3.78 2.34
CA THR A 194 -7.33 4.90 3.02
C THR A 194 -7.67 6.22 2.36
N THR A 195 -7.71 7.30 3.14
CA THR A 195 -7.84 8.66 2.63
C THR A 195 -6.85 9.57 3.33
N GLY A 196 -6.43 10.62 2.66
CA GLY A 196 -5.43 11.53 3.17
C GLY A 196 -5.07 12.62 2.18
N TYR A 197 -3.98 13.30 2.48
CA TYR A 197 -3.41 14.29 1.59
C TYR A 197 -1.88 14.23 1.65
N ALA A 198 -1.26 14.47 0.51
CA ALA A 198 0.18 14.37 0.26
C ALA A 198 0.65 15.48 -0.67
N ARG A 199 1.96 15.61 -0.89
CA ARG A 199 2.50 16.51 -1.92
C ARG A 199 2.40 15.84 -3.29
N ARG A 200 2.40 16.64 -4.35
CA ARG A 200 2.47 16.11 -5.74
C ARG A 200 3.67 15.18 -5.97
N SER A 201 4.79 15.49 -5.31
CA SER A 201 6.04 14.73 -5.39
C SER A 201 6.03 13.41 -4.61
N ASP A 202 5.00 13.15 -3.80
CA ASP A 202 4.95 12.00 -2.93
C ASP A 202 4.31 10.80 -3.64
N HIS A 203 4.67 9.61 -3.18
CA HIS A 203 3.96 8.39 -3.53
C HIS A 203 2.74 8.22 -2.61
N PHE A 204 1.59 7.84 -3.17
CA PHE A 204 0.35 7.63 -2.42
C PHE A 204 -0.48 6.52 -3.04
N CYS A 205 -1.42 5.94 -2.29
CA CYS A 205 -2.14 4.69 -2.63
C CYS A 205 -1.25 3.44 -2.73
N ASP A 206 -0.20 3.46 -3.54
CA ASP A 206 0.80 2.42 -3.57
C ASP A 206 2.22 3.01 -3.69
N LYS A 207 3.22 2.12 -3.73
CA LYS A 207 4.63 2.53 -3.77
C LYS A 207 5.08 3.11 -5.12
N ASP A 208 4.31 2.88 -6.18
CA ASP A 208 4.64 3.23 -7.55
C ASP A 208 3.81 4.41 -8.07
N PHE A 209 2.71 4.75 -7.41
CA PHE A 209 1.80 5.82 -7.80
C PHE A 209 2.24 7.17 -7.24
N PHE A 210 2.63 8.07 -8.13
CA PHE A 210 2.99 9.47 -7.87
C PHE A 210 2.57 10.31 -9.08
N ILE A 211 2.36 11.61 -8.89
CA ILE A 211 1.89 12.51 -9.96
C ILE A 211 2.91 13.58 -10.36
N GLY A 212 4.01 13.70 -9.61
CA GLY A 212 5.06 14.68 -9.87
C GLY A 212 5.95 14.32 -11.05
N ASN A 213 6.57 15.33 -11.66
CA ASN A 213 7.62 15.18 -12.69
C ASN A 213 9.02 15.11 -12.05
#